data_AF-A0A9P2FG45-F1
#
_entry.id   AF-A0A9P2FG45-F1
#
_cell.length_a   1.000
_cell.length_b   1.000
_cell.length_c   1.000
_cell.angle_alpha   90.00
_cell.angle_beta   90.00
_cell.angle_gamma   90.00
#
_symmetry.space_group_name_H-M   'P 1'
#
loop_
_entity.id
_entity.type
_entity.pdbx_description
1 polymer ?
#
loop_
_entity_poly.entity_id
_entity_poly.type
_entity_poly.pdbx_seq_one_letter_code
_entity_poly.pdbx_strand_id
1 'polypeptide(L)'
;MKRRKSSLLRIMFVVTAILGISLWINMSQGLEVQAESIAEPTPINKIFTDPALADEVKAELGKTSVADEVTQTELNQITKLEADGKGISSIEGIQYLTNLNMLGLTENQITNLAPLAHLENLESLYLGDNKISDVASLSGLTQLTFLQLSINQIKDVTPLAKLTNLNYLDLRENQISDASPLGNMMELTTLKIDKQQITVAPVLYQSNLVAPDILKNVFGEVVPPTTISNNGTFASPNITWNLDSYTGEVSYDFNQTVTLGAKGKVTFTGTVAQPITEAYVTTFDINGATTTENTAVNTLITEPVAPTKTGYTFTGWYDAKTGGNKWDFATDKMPAEDITLYAQFTINSYNATFDIDGTTTTQKVAYQALLNEPTAPTKAGYTFKGWYDAKTGGTKWDFATGKMPAENIILYAQFTKNDDPNTNPTGNDNGTTNPNSSGDNTSLPTTGDENTMIPIFAGAVLIGIGLVAFRKKRQTK
;
A
#
# COMPACT_ATOMS: atom_id res chain seq x y z
N MET A 1 -13.52 19.78 72.88
CA MET A 1 -14.72 20.61 72.69
C MET A 1 -15.30 20.30 71.32
N LYS A 2 -16.58 19.88 71.27
CA LYS A 2 -17.46 19.56 70.11
C LYS A 2 -17.15 18.32 69.21
N ARG A 3 -17.99 17.29 69.44
CA ARG A 3 -18.45 16.22 68.53
C ARG A 3 -19.49 16.73 67.51
N ARG A 4 -19.82 15.85 66.53
CA ARG A 4 -21.04 15.69 65.67
C ARG A 4 -20.87 16.21 64.23
N LYS A 5 -21.28 15.53 63.14
CA LYS A 5 -22.32 14.50 62.84
C LYS A 5 -21.94 13.80 61.51
N SER A 6 -21.90 12.47 61.42
CA SER A 6 -22.84 11.57 60.69
C SER A 6 -23.66 12.16 59.52
N SER A 7 -23.54 11.54 58.34
CA SER A 7 -24.71 11.20 57.50
C SER A 7 -24.57 9.80 56.91
N LEU A 8 -25.44 8.91 57.37
CA LEU A 8 -25.80 7.65 56.74
C LEU A 8 -26.80 7.91 55.60
N LEU A 9 -26.58 7.30 54.44
CA LEU A 9 -27.62 6.81 53.50
C LEU A 9 -26.89 5.78 52.60
N ARG A 10 -26.89 4.46 52.87
CA ARG A 10 -27.91 3.44 52.50
C ARG A 10 -28.47 3.74 51.10
N ILE A 11 -28.09 2.99 50.05
CA ILE A 11 -28.78 1.78 49.60
C ILE A 11 -27.79 0.72 49.05
N MET A 12 -28.06 -0.52 49.45
CA MET A 12 -27.44 -1.83 49.15
C MET A 12 -28.28 -2.45 47.98
N PHE A 13 -27.76 -3.04 46.91
CA PHE A 13 -27.22 -4.40 46.74
C PHE A 13 -26.74 -4.55 45.27
N VAL A 14 -25.51 -5.00 45.01
CA VAL A 14 -25.11 -6.35 44.51
C VAL A 14 -25.67 -6.74 43.14
N VAL A 15 -24.80 -6.87 42.13
CA VAL A 15 -24.51 -8.14 41.42
C VAL A 15 -23.07 -8.06 40.86
N THR A 16 -22.29 -9.11 41.12
CA THR A 16 -20.91 -9.38 40.72
C THR A 16 -20.76 -9.70 39.23
N ALA A 17 -19.71 -9.19 38.59
CA ALA A 17 -19.16 -9.73 37.34
C ALA A 17 -17.66 -10.00 37.55
N ILE A 18 -17.29 -11.27 37.40
CA ILE A 18 -15.92 -11.78 37.51
C ILE A 18 -15.14 -11.34 36.27
N LEU A 19 -14.09 -10.54 36.46
CA LEU A 19 -13.04 -10.33 35.48
C LEU A 19 -11.77 -10.97 36.04
N GLY A 20 -11.40 -12.12 35.47
CA GLY A 20 -10.09 -12.72 35.66
C GLY A 20 -9.04 -11.84 35.00
N ILE A 21 -8.40 -10.97 35.78
CA ILE A 21 -7.20 -10.24 35.37
C ILE A 21 -5.99 -11.12 35.68
N SER A 22 -5.24 -11.35 34.63
CA SER A 22 -3.94 -11.98 34.54
C SER A 22 -2.90 -11.38 35.51
N LEU A 23 -2.27 -12.24 36.31
CA LEU A 23 -0.97 -11.95 36.94
C LEU A 23 0.04 -13.01 36.51
N TRP A 24 1.09 -12.57 35.83
CA TRP A 24 2.25 -13.38 35.48
C TRP A 24 3.11 -13.63 36.73
N ILE A 25 3.36 -14.90 37.04
CA ILE A 25 4.60 -15.33 37.70
C ILE A 25 5.17 -16.50 36.89
N ASN A 26 6.44 -16.32 36.51
CA ASN A 26 7.26 -17.23 35.73
C ASN A 26 7.62 -18.45 36.59
N MET A 27 7.16 -19.65 36.22
CA MET A 27 7.68 -20.90 36.75
C MET A 27 7.65 -21.94 35.62
N SER A 28 8.84 -22.36 35.19
CA SER A 28 9.01 -23.42 34.20
C SER A 28 8.66 -24.77 34.83
N GLN A 29 7.39 -25.13 34.77
CA GLN A 29 6.95 -26.52 34.72
C GLN A 29 6.15 -26.66 33.43
N GLY A 30 6.30 -27.80 32.74
CA GLY A 30 5.52 -28.06 31.53
C GLY A 30 4.05 -27.86 31.85
N LEU A 31 3.43 -26.82 31.28
CA LEU A 31 1.99 -26.72 31.25
C LEU A 31 1.53 -27.87 30.37
N GLU A 32 1.07 -28.95 31.00
CA GLU A 32 -0.02 -29.71 30.40
C GLU A 32 -1.17 -28.71 30.27
N VAL A 33 -1.49 -28.34 29.03
CA VAL A 33 -2.68 -27.53 28.74
C VAL A 33 -3.86 -28.40 29.15
N GLN A 34 -4.41 -28.15 30.34
CA GLN A 34 -5.64 -28.82 30.77
C GLN A 34 -6.75 -28.49 29.76
N ALA A 35 -7.43 -29.52 29.25
CA ALA A 35 -8.55 -29.36 28.35
C ALA A 35 -9.64 -28.47 28.98
N GLU A 36 -10.31 -27.67 28.15
CA GLU A 36 -11.33 -26.73 28.63
C GLU A 36 -12.49 -27.49 29.30
N SER A 37 -12.90 -27.03 30.48
CA SER A 37 -13.98 -27.65 31.25
C SER A 37 -14.85 -26.61 31.94
N ILE A 38 -16.14 -26.90 32.07
CA ILE A 38 -17.05 -26.08 32.86
C ILE A 38 -16.86 -26.36 34.35
N ALA A 39 -16.77 -25.30 35.16
CA ALA A 39 -16.44 -25.41 36.59
C ALA A 39 -17.62 -25.84 37.47
N GLU A 40 -18.83 -25.48 37.07
CA GLU A 40 -20.08 -25.70 37.82
C GLU A 40 -21.17 -26.15 36.84
N PRO A 41 -22.21 -26.87 37.28
CA PRO A 41 -23.39 -27.15 36.47
C PRO A 41 -23.91 -25.86 35.82
N THR A 42 -24.03 -25.86 34.49
CA THR A 42 -24.34 -24.64 33.72
C THR A 42 -25.46 -24.94 32.72
N PRO A 43 -26.44 -24.04 32.52
CA PRO A 43 -27.48 -24.24 31.51
C PRO A 43 -26.91 -24.38 30.10
N ILE A 44 -27.46 -25.30 29.30
CA ILE A 44 -26.98 -25.61 27.94
C ILE A 44 -26.87 -24.34 27.08
N ASN A 45 -27.89 -23.49 27.08
CA ASN A 45 -27.91 -22.24 26.30
C ASN A 45 -26.95 -21.14 26.79
N LYS A 46 -26.25 -21.35 27.91
CA LYS A 46 -25.17 -20.48 28.38
C LYS A 46 -23.80 -20.96 27.92
N ILE A 47 -23.68 -22.26 27.63
CA ILE A 47 -22.47 -22.88 27.10
C ILE A 47 -22.49 -22.77 25.57
N PHE A 48 -23.57 -23.23 24.95
CA PHE A 48 -23.80 -23.23 23.51
C PHE A 48 -24.65 -22.01 23.16
N THR A 49 -24.00 -20.97 22.65
CA THR A 49 -24.64 -19.66 22.46
C THR A 49 -25.52 -19.59 21.20
N ASP A 50 -25.25 -20.46 20.21
CA ASP A 50 -26.11 -20.64 19.05
C ASP A 50 -27.33 -21.49 19.44
N PRO A 51 -28.57 -20.99 19.28
CA PRO A 51 -29.76 -21.72 19.71
C PRO A 51 -29.93 -23.08 19.02
N ALA A 52 -29.55 -23.21 17.75
CA ALA A 52 -29.70 -24.45 17.01
C ALA A 52 -28.71 -25.51 17.51
N LEU A 53 -27.48 -25.09 17.82
CA LEU A 53 -26.49 -25.97 18.43
C LEU A 53 -26.88 -26.36 19.86
N ALA A 54 -27.39 -25.41 20.66
CA ALA A 54 -27.89 -25.68 22.00
C ALA A 54 -29.04 -26.70 21.98
N ASP A 55 -29.94 -26.60 21.00
CA ASP A 55 -31.04 -27.55 20.82
C ASP A 55 -30.53 -28.96 20.45
N GLU A 56 -29.48 -29.07 19.64
CA GLU A 56 -28.87 -30.35 19.28
C GLU A 56 -28.17 -30.99 20.48
N VAL A 57 -27.39 -30.22 21.25
CA VAL A 57 -26.75 -30.73 22.47
C VAL A 57 -27.78 -31.15 23.52
N LYS A 58 -28.87 -30.38 23.65
CA LYS A 58 -30.01 -30.77 24.50
C LYS A 58 -30.59 -32.12 24.07
N ALA A 59 -30.79 -32.33 22.78
CA ALA A 59 -31.32 -33.58 22.25
C ALA A 59 -30.36 -34.75 22.50
N GLU A 60 -29.06 -34.57 22.25
CA GLU A 60 -28.01 -35.58 22.46
C GLU A 60 -27.92 -35.99 23.94
N LEU A 61 -28.08 -35.04 24.87
CA LEU A 61 -28.09 -35.32 26.31
C LEU A 61 -29.44 -35.80 26.85
N GLY A 62 -30.47 -35.93 26.02
CA GLY A 62 -31.82 -36.34 26.43
C GLY A 62 -32.49 -35.34 27.39
N LYS A 63 -32.11 -34.06 27.33
CA LYS A 63 -32.65 -32.99 28.18
C LYS A 63 -33.96 -32.45 27.60
N THR A 64 -34.78 -31.84 28.46
CA THR A 64 -36.11 -31.36 28.06
C THR A 64 -36.08 -29.90 27.61
N SER A 65 -35.15 -29.12 28.13
CA SER A 65 -35.02 -27.69 27.88
C SER A 65 -33.54 -27.32 27.71
N VAL A 66 -33.25 -26.35 26.85
CA VAL A 66 -31.92 -25.74 26.76
C VAL A 66 -31.54 -24.92 28.00
N ALA A 67 -32.49 -24.69 28.92
CA ALA A 67 -32.24 -24.10 30.23
C ALA A 67 -31.87 -25.13 31.30
N ASP A 68 -31.97 -26.44 30.99
CA ASP A 68 -31.55 -27.49 31.91
C ASP A 68 -30.03 -27.41 32.12
N GLU A 69 -29.59 -27.53 33.37
CA GLU A 69 -28.16 -27.53 33.71
C GLU A 69 -27.51 -28.86 33.29
N VAL A 70 -26.26 -28.74 32.85
CA VAL A 70 -25.38 -29.86 32.50
C VAL A 70 -24.04 -29.71 33.18
N THR A 71 -23.45 -30.84 33.54
CA THR A 71 -22.12 -30.96 34.13
C THR A 71 -21.08 -31.34 33.08
N GLN A 72 -19.79 -31.11 33.36
CA GLN A 72 -18.73 -31.56 32.46
C GLN A 72 -18.76 -33.08 32.25
N THR A 73 -19.15 -33.86 33.27
CA THR A 73 -19.29 -35.31 33.14
C THR A 73 -20.35 -35.71 32.12
N GLU A 74 -21.46 -34.96 32.04
CA GLU A 74 -22.49 -35.16 31.02
C GLU A 74 -21.99 -34.74 29.63
N LEU A 75 -21.33 -33.59 29.51
CA LEU A 75 -20.72 -33.15 28.25
C LEU A 75 -19.68 -34.15 27.72
N ASN A 76 -18.90 -34.75 28.62
CA ASN A 76 -17.91 -35.79 28.29
C ASN A 76 -18.52 -37.10 27.78
N GLN A 77 -19.84 -37.31 27.90
CA GLN A 77 -20.52 -38.46 27.29
C GLN A 77 -20.74 -38.28 25.79
N ILE A 78 -20.74 -37.03 25.30
CA ILE A 78 -20.90 -36.72 23.89
C ILE A 78 -19.59 -37.05 23.18
N THR A 79 -19.58 -38.19 22.47
CA THR A 79 -18.46 -38.59 21.62
C THR A 79 -18.75 -38.34 20.14
N LYS A 80 -20.02 -38.19 19.78
CA LYS A 80 -20.46 -37.86 18.43
C LYS A 80 -21.55 -36.79 18.50
N LEU A 81 -21.51 -35.82 17.59
CA LEU A 81 -22.56 -34.81 17.43
C LEU A 81 -22.83 -34.57 15.95
N GLU A 82 -24.07 -34.74 15.50
CA GLU A 82 -24.49 -34.50 14.13
C GLU A 82 -25.55 -33.39 14.10
N ALA A 83 -25.21 -32.25 13.49
CA ALA A 83 -26.04 -31.06 13.43
C ALA A 83 -26.05 -30.45 12.02
N ASP A 84 -26.13 -31.30 11.00
CA ASP A 84 -26.17 -30.88 9.60
C ASP A 84 -27.48 -30.13 9.28
N GLY A 85 -27.40 -29.07 8.46
CA GLY A 85 -28.60 -28.38 7.94
C GLY A 85 -29.39 -27.58 8.97
N LYS A 86 -28.78 -27.23 10.12
CA LYS A 86 -29.50 -26.60 11.26
C LYS A 86 -29.45 -25.08 11.25
N GLY A 87 -28.71 -24.47 10.32
CA GLY A 87 -28.53 -23.03 10.25
C GLY A 87 -27.60 -22.47 11.35
N ILE A 88 -26.75 -23.33 11.94
CA ILE A 88 -25.79 -22.98 12.98
C ILE A 88 -24.79 -21.97 12.41
N SER A 89 -24.58 -20.88 13.15
CA SER A 89 -23.66 -19.80 12.78
C SER A 89 -22.43 -19.72 13.69
N SER A 90 -22.57 -20.17 14.94
CA SER A 90 -21.51 -20.22 15.93
C SER A 90 -21.42 -21.62 16.55
N ILE A 91 -20.18 -22.09 16.71
CA ILE A 91 -19.87 -23.34 17.41
C ILE A 91 -19.27 -23.11 18.80
N GLU A 92 -19.44 -21.90 19.34
CA GLU A 92 -19.06 -21.59 20.72
C GLU A 92 -19.74 -22.57 21.69
N GLY A 93 -18.97 -23.11 22.62
CA GLY A 93 -19.37 -24.16 23.55
C GLY A 93 -18.85 -25.55 23.16
N ILE A 94 -18.53 -25.79 21.87
CA ILE A 94 -17.99 -27.08 21.41
C ILE A 94 -16.64 -27.40 22.07
N GLN A 95 -15.85 -26.41 22.47
CA GLN A 95 -14.57 -26.62 23.14
C GLN A 95 -14.68 -27.44 24.44
N TYR A 96 -15.87 -27.51 25.05
CA TYR A 96 -16.13 -28.30 26.25
C TYR A 96 -16.50 -29.77 25.96
N LEU A 97 -16.64 -30.17 24.70
CA LEU A 97 -16.92 -31.55 24.30
C LEU A 97 -15.60 -32.33 24.09
N THR A 98 -14.79 -32.46 25.15
CA THR A 98 -13.39 -32.90 25.04
C THR A 98 -13.21 -34.35 24.55
N ASN A 99 -14.26 -35.17 24.61
CA ASN A 99 -14.26 -36.58 24.16
C ASN A 99 -14.86 -36.76 22.76
N LEU A 100 -15.17 -35.67 22.06
CA LEU A 100 -15.76 -35.69 20.73
C LEU A 100 -14.78 -36.31 19.72
N ASN A 101 -15.20 -37.39 19.07
CA ASN A 101 -14.47 -38.08 18.00
C ASN A 101 -15.05 -37.76 16.61
N MET A 102 -16.33 -37.44 16.52
CA MET A 102 -17.03 -37.18 15.27
C MET A 102 -17.94 -35.96 15.41
N LEU A 103 -17.75 -34.99 14.50
CA LEU A 103 -18.56 -33.78 14.46
C LEU A 103 -19.08 -33.55 13.04
N GLY A 104 -20.41 -33.59 12.90
CA GLY A 104 -21.14 -33.28 11.67
C GLY A 104 -21.79 -31.90 11.74
N LEU A 105 -21.37 -30.98 10.87
CA LEU A 105 -21.84 -29.60 10.80
C LEU A 105 -21.99 -29.13 9.35
N THR A 106 -22.27 -30.04 8.42
CA THR A 106 -22.47 -29.76 6.99
C THR A 106 -23.73 -28.90 6.78
N GLU A 107 -23.77 -28.07 5.73
CA GLU A 107 -24.94 -27.24 5.39
C GLU A 107 -25.33 -26.27 6.53
N ASN A 108 -24.37 -25.49 7.01
CA ASN A 108 -24.55 -24.49 8.06
C ASN A 108 -23.99 -23.12 7.64
N GLN A 109 -23.85 -22.18 8.57
CA GLN A 109 -23.39 -20.81 8.31
C GLN A 109 -22.10 -20.47 9.07
N ILE A 110 -21.30 -21.49 9.39
CA ILE A 110 -20.11 -21.35 10.23
C ILE A 110 -19.01 -20.62 9.49
N THR A 111 -18.37 -19.69 10.17
CA THR A 111 -17.20 -18.94 9.68
C THR A 111 -15.96 -19.15 10.55
N ASN A 112 -16.15 -19.36 11.85
CA ASN A 112 -15.09 -19.42 12.85
C ASN A 112 -14.92 -20.83 13.42
N LEU A 113 -13.71 -21.38 13.27
CA LEU A 113 -13.35 -22.71 13.78
C LEU A 113 -12.51 -22.69 15.07
N ALA A 114 -12.28 -21.52 15.68
CA ALA A 114 -11.48 -21.40 16.90
C ALA A 114 -11.92 -22.35 18.05
N PRO A 115 -13.23 -22.56 18.31
CA PRO A 115 -13.67 -23.50 19.35
C PRO A 115 -13.22 -24.96 19.16
N LEU A 116 -12.77 -25.34 17.95
CA LEU A 116 -12.29 -26.70 17.68
C LEU A 116 -10.82 -26.93 18.08
N ALA A 117 -10.04 -25.87 18.33
CA ALA A 117 -8.57 -25.93 18.31
C ALA A 117 -7.91 -26.94 19.29
N HIS A 118 -8.63 -27.36 20.34
CA HIS A 118 -8.14 -28.26 21.37
C HIS A 118 -8.91 -29.58 21.47
N LEU A 119 -9.78 -29.88 20.49
CA LEU A 119 -10.50 -31.15 20.42
C LEU A 119 -9.63 -32.26 19.78
N GLU A 120 -8.52 -32.56 20.43
CA GLU A 120 -7.45 -33.43 19.91
C GLU A 120 -7.92 -34.87 19.64
N ASN A 121 -9.06 -35.29 20.20
CA ASN A 121 -9.68 -36.60 19.98
C ASN A 121 -10.52 -36.69 18.70
N LEU A 122 -10.70 -35.59 17.95
CA LEU A 122 -11.49 -35.61 16.71
C LEU A 122 -10.81 -36.47 15.64
N GLU A 123 -11.55 -37.46 15.14
CA GLU A 123 -11.14 -38.37 14.07
C GLU A 123 -11.87 -38.06 12.75
N SER A 124 -13.12 -37.60 12.83
CA SER A 124 -13.97 -37.29 11.67
C SER A 124 -14.67 -35.94 11.80
N LEU A 125 -14.47 -35.06 10.82
CA LEU A 125 -15.02 -33.71 10.82
C LEU A 125 -15.69 -33.38 9.48
N TYR A 126 -16.99 -33.07 9.53
CA TYR A 126 -17.80 -32.70 8.37
C TYR A 126 -18.21 -31.24 8.48
N LEU A 127 -17.65 -30.39 7.61
CA LEU A 127 -17.86 -28.95 7.56
C LEU A 127 -18.17 -28.48 6.13
N GLY A 128 -18.74 -29.37 5.32
CA GLY A 128 -19.13 -29.01 3.96
C GLY A 128 -20.22 -27.94 3.94
N ASP A 129 -20.32 -27.15 2.87
CA ASP A 129 -21.35 -26.12 2.68
C ASP A 129 -21.50 -25.20 3.90
N ASN A 130 -20.45 -24.39 4.10
CA ASN A 130 -20.35 -23.39 5.17
C ASN A 130 -19.70 -22.11 4.60
N LYS A 131 -19.26 -21.20 5.47
CA LYS A 131 -18.63 -19.91 5.10
C LYS A 131 -17.20 -19.81 5.65
N ILE A 132 -16.51 -20.94 5.75
CA ILE A 132 -15.17 -21.05 6.34
C ILE A 132 -14.14 -20.53 5.35
N SER A 133 -13.24 -19.66 5.80
CA SER A 133 -12.09 -19.19 5.00
C SER A 133 -10.75 -19.43 5.69
N ASP A 134 -10.75 -19.48 7.03
CA ASP A 134 -9.57 -19.75 7.87
C ASP A 134 -9.68 -21.14 8.51
N VAL A 135 -8.68 -21.98 8.27
CA VAL A 135 -8.54 -23.35 8.80
C VAL A 135 -7.35 -23.50 9.75
N ALA A 136 -6.75 -22.39 10.21
CA ALA A 136 -5.59 -22.41 11.11
C ALA A 136 -5.85 -23.22 12.40
N SER A 137 -7.06 -23.09 12.96
CA SER A 137 -7.50 -23.79 14.17
C SER A 137 -7.49 -25.31 14.03
N LEU A 138 -7.56 -25.86 12.80
CA LEU A 138 -7.54 -27.30 12.58
C LEU A 138 -6.13 -27.89 12.69
N SER A 139 -5.07 -27.07 12.64
CA SER A 139 -3.70 -27.57 12.46
C SER A 139 -3.14 -28.42 13.62
N GLY A 140 -3.81 -28.41 14.79
CA GLY A 140 -3.47 -29.23 15.95
C GLY A 140 -4.26 -30.55 16.05
N LEU A 141 -5.27 -30.76 15.21
CA LEU A 141 -6.18 -31.92 15.28
C LEU A 141 -5.59 -33.14 14.59
N THR A 142 -4.40 -33.56 15.03
CA THR A 142 -3.58 -34.57 14.33
C THR A 142 -4.20 -35.97 14.30
N GLN A 143 -5.25 -36.23 15.08
CA GLN A 143 -6.00 -37.50 15.06
C GLN A 143 -7.01 -37.58 13.91
N LEU A 144 -7.28 -36.48 13.19
CA LEU A 144 -8.19 -36.47 12.06
C LEU A 144 -7.75 -37.44 10.97
N THR A 145 -8.66 -38.33 10.59
CA THR A 145 -8.52 -39.26 9.45
C THR A 145 -9.50 -38.91 8.32
N PHE A 146 -10.60 -38.23 8.64
CA PHE A 146 -11.61 -37.77 7.68
C PHE A 146 -11.91 -36.29 7.86
N LEU A 147 -11.76 -35.50 6.79
CA LEU A 147 -12.07 -34.07 6.79
C LEU A 147 -12.81 -33.67 5.50
N GLN A 148 -14.04 -33.18 5.67
CA GLN A 148 -14.82 -32.57 4.59
C GLN A 148 -14.94 -31.07 4.80
N LEU A 149 -14.44 -30.29 3.85
CA LEU A 149 -14.45 -28.83 3.81
C LEU A 149 -14.96 -28.31 2.44
N SER A 150 -15.64 -29.15 1.66
CA SER A 150 -16.17 -28.79 0.35
C SER A 150 -17.17 -27.63 0.44
N ILE A 151 -17.27 -26.78 -0.58
CA ILE A 151 -18.25 -25.66 -0.62
C ILE A 151 -17.99 -24.71 0.56
N ASN A 152 -16.82 -24.07 0.52
CA ASN A 152 -16.37 -23.08 1.50
C ASN A 152 -15.59 -21.96 0.77
N GLN A 153 -14.87 -21.12 1.52
CA GLN A 153 -14.13 -19.96 1.00
C GLN A 153 -12.63 -20.07 1.30
N ILE A 154 -12.11 -21.30 1.40
CA ILE A 154 -10.73 -21.56 1.81
C ILE A 154 -9.78 -21.21 0.67
N LYS A 155 -8.74 -20.45 1.01
CA LYS A 155 -7.64 -20.07 0.09
C LYS A 155 -6.33 -20.73 0.49
N ASP A 156 -6.01 -20.67 1.78
CA ASP A 156 -4.76 -21.20 2.33
C ASP A 156 -4.99 -22.56 2.99
N VAL A 157 -4.37 -23.59 2.41
CA VAL A 157 -4.40 -24.96 2.91
C VAL A 157 -3.15 -25.36 3.69
N THR A 158 -2.20 -24.43 3.88
CA THR A 158 -0.98 -24.68 4.65
C THR A 158 -1.23 -25.26 6.05
N PRO A 159 -2.25 -24.80 6.82
CA PRO A 159 -2.54 -25.38 8.14
C PRO A 159 -2.87 -26.88 8.09
N LEU A 160 -3.47 -27.36 6.99
CA LEU A 160 -3.91 -28.75 6.83
C LEU A 160 -2.74 -29.71 6.61
N ALA A 161 -1.57 -29.22 6.17
CA ALA A 161 -0.39 -30.05 5.95
C ALA A 161 0.14 -30.73 7.23
N LYS A 162 -0.26 -30.25 8.41
CA LYS A 162 0.08 -30.85 9.71
C LYS A 162 -0.79 -32.06 10.08
N LEU A 163 -1.89 -32.29 9.37
CA LEU A 163 -2.83 -33.39 9.60
C LEU A 163 -2.28 -34.67 8.96
N THR A 164 -1.18 -35.19 9.51
CA THR A 164 -0.41 -36.27 8.88
C THR A 164 -1.15 -37.61 8.81
N ASN A 165 -2.16 -37.82 9.67
CA ASN A 165 -2.98 -39.04 9.70
C ASN A 165 -4.21 -38.99 8.77
N LEU A 166 -4.38 -37.90 8.03
CA LEU A 166 -5.56 -37.69 7.21
C LEU A 166 -5.60 -38.65 6.02
N ASN A 167 -6.68 -39.43 5.92
CA ASN A 167 -6.90 -40.41 4.86
C ASN A 167 -7.81 -39.87 3.75
N TYR A 168 -8.83 -39.09 4.13
CA TYR A 168 -9.80 -38.48 3.24
C TYR A 168 -9.84 -36.95 3.45
N LEU A 169 -9.64 -36.20 2.36
CA LEU A 169 -9.75 -34.74 2.34
C LEU A 169 -10.61 -34.29 1.15
N ASP A 170 -11.69 -33.58 1.45
CA ASP A 170 -12.54 -32.95 0.45
C ASP A 170 -12.50 -31.44 0.57
N LEU A 171 -11.94 -30.79 -0.44
CA LEU A 171 -11.73 -29.35 -0.58
C LEU A 171 -12.36 -28.83 -1.89
N ARG A 172 -13.30 -29.58 -2.49
CA ARG A 172 -14.00 -29.15 -3.69
C ARG A 172 -14.70 -27.81 -3.48
N GLU A 173 -14.83 -27.02 -4.53
CA GLU A 173 -15.64 -25.78 -4.48
C GLU A 173 -15.15 -24.82 -3.38
N ASN A 174 -13.84 -24.54 -3.39
CA ASN A 174 -13.15 -23.55 -2.57
C ASN A 174 -12.41 -22.53 -3.47
N GLN A 175 -11.46 -21.78 -2.93
CA GLN A 175 -10.70 -20.72 -3.63
C GLN A 175 -9.19 -21.01 -3.61
N ILE A 176 -8.79 -22.29 -3.68
CA ILE A 176 -7.41 -22.73 -3.51
C ILE A 176 -6.63 -22.56 -4.82
N SER A 177 -5.61 -21.70 -4.82
CA SER A 177 -4.70 -21.54 -5.96
C SER A 177 -3.38 -22.31 -5.80
N ASP A 178 -2.93 -22.59 -4.58
CA ASP A 178 -1.68 -23.30 -4.30
C ASP A 178 -1.98 -24.59 -3.50
N ALA A 179 -1.95 -25.72 -4.19
CA ALA A 179 -2.18 -27.04 -3.59
C ALA A 179 -0.88 -27.71 -3.09
N SER A 180 0.28 -27.08 -3.26
CA SER A 180 1.57 -27.66 -2.90
C SER A 180 1.74 -28.06 -1.42
N PRO A 181 1.10 -27.40 -0.43
CA PRO A 181 1.18 -27.86 0.96
C PRO A 181 0.64 -29.28 1.18
N LEU A 182 -0.25 -29.75 0.29
CA LEU A 182 -0.88 -31.07 0.39
C LEU A 182 -0.01 -32.20 -0.20
N GLY A 183 1.06 -31.87 -0.95
CA GLY A 183 1.86 -32.85 -1.69
C GLY A 183 2.55 -33.91 -0.84
N ASN A 184 2.86 -33.59 0.42
CA ASN A 184 3.61 -34.46 1.33
C ASN A 184 2.72 -35.24 2.32
N MET A 185 1.39 -35.18 2.19
CA MET A 185 0.47 -35.89 3.10
C MET A 185 0.48 -37.41 2.80
N MET A 186 1.37 -38.14 3.48
CA MET A 186 1.70 -39.54 3.18
C MET A 186 0.57 -40.55 3.45
N GLU A 187 -0.40 -40.24 4.31
CA GLU A 187 -1.54 -41.14 4.60
C GLU A 187 -2.77 -40.86 3.73
N LEU A 188 -2.77 -39.77 2.96
CA LEU A 188 -3.92 -39.35 2.17
C LEU A 188 -4.16 -40.35 1.03
N THR A 189 -5.32 -41.02 1.04
CA THR A 189 -5.75 -41.96 -0.01
C THR A 189 -6.75 -41.31 -0.96
N THR A 190 -7.53 -40.35 -0.47
CA THR A 190 -8.53 -39.63 -1.24
C THR A 190 -8.35 -38.13 -1.04
N LEU A 191 -8.04 -37.43 -2.14
CA LEU A 191 -7.99 -35.97 -2.19
C LEU A 191 -8.93 -35.48 -3.29
N LYS A 192 -9.94 -34.69 -2.90
CA LYS A 192 -10.83 -34.00 -3.84
C LYS A 192 -10.57 -32.51 -3.77
N ILE A 193 -10.09 -31.92 -4.85
CA ILE A 193 -9.72 -30.49 -4.95
C ILE A 193 -10.25 -29.87 -6.26
N ASP A 194 -11.22 -30.51 -6.91
CA ASP A 194 -11.83 -30.01 -8.14
C ASP A 194 -12.78 -28.81 -7.91
N LYS A 195 -13.10 -28.11 -8.99
CA LYS A 195 -14.06 -26.99 -9.07
C LYS A 195 -13.72 -25.79 -8.18
N GLN A 196 -12.46 -25.40 -8.10
CA GLN A 196 -12.09 -24.16 -7.42
C GLN A 196 -12.65 -22.94 -8.16
N GLN A 197 -13.01 -21.91 -7.41
CA GLN A 197 -13.50 -20.63 -7.91
C GLN A 197 -12.66 -19.52 -7.27
N ILE A 198 -11.66 -19.02 -8.01
CA ILE A 198 -10.66 -18.10 -7.48
C ILE A 198 -10.93 -16.71 -8.06
N THR A 199 -11.12 -15.72 -7.20
CA THR A 199 -11.19 -14.31 -7.62
C THR A 199 -9.96 -13.57 -7.07
N VAL A 200 -9.11 -13.07 -7.97
CA VAL A 200 -7.94 -12.28 -7.61
C VAL A 200 -8.30 -10.80 -7.42
N ALA A 201 -7.36 -10.01 -6.89
CA ALA A 201 -7.58 -8.58 -6.67
C ALA A 201 -7.81 -7.86 -8.01
N PRO A 202 -8.74 -6.87 -8.08
CA PRO A 202 -8.96 -6.11 -9.30
C PRO A 202 -7.70 -5.38 -9.79
N VAL A 203 -7.54 -5.29 -11.11
CA VAL A 203 -6.47 -4.52 -11.78
C VAL A 203 -7.07 -3.42 -12.64
N LEU A 204 -6.32 -2.36 -12.91
CA LEU A 204 -6.76 -1.31 -13.82
C LEU A 204 -6.79 -1.82 -15.27
N TYR A 205 -7.76 -1.37 -16.04
CA TYR A 205 -7.85 -1.63 -17.47
C TYR A 205 -6.58 -1.15 -18.18
N GLN A 206 -6.06 -2.03 -19.03
CA GLN A 206 -4.99 -1.77 -19.97
C GLN A 206 -5.32 -2.53 -21.26
N SER A 207 -5.00 -1.94 -22.42
CA SER A 207 -5.18 -2.62 -23.71
C SER A 207 -4.32 -3.88 -23.84
N ASN A 208 -3.15 -3.89 -23.20
CA ASN A 208 -2.33 -5.08 -23.02
C ASN A 208 -2.26 -5.41 -21.51
N LEU A 209 -3.13 -6.30 -21.06
CA LEU A 209 -3.16 -6.74 -19.67
C LEU A 209 -2.31 -8.01 -19.51
N VAL A 210 -1.34 -7.96 -18.60
CA VAL A 210 -0.49 -9.11 -18.24
C VAL A 210 -0.69 -9.45 -16.78
N ALA A 211 -1.05 -10.69 -16.48
CA ALA A 211 -1.15 -11.22 -15.12
C ALA A 211 -0.25 -12.45 -14.94
N PRO A 212 0.42 -12.60 -13.79
CA PRO A 212 1.15 -13.83 -13.50
C PRO A 212 0.16 -14.97 -13.21
N ASP A 213 0.49 -16.19 -13.62
CA ASP A 213 -0.19 -17.38 -13.17
C ASP A 213 0.09 -17.61 -11.68
N ILE A 214 -0.99 -17.80 -10.94
CA ILE A 214 -0.97 -17.99 -9.48
C ILE A 214 -1.13 -19.44 -9.07
N LEU A 215 -1.36 -20.35 -10.03
CA LEU A 215 -1.71 -21.72 -9.77
C LEU A 215 -0.48 -22.59 -9.52
N LYS A 216 -0.54 -23.40 -8.46
CA LYS A 216 0.42 -24.46 -8.21
C LYS A 216 -0.29 -25.75 -7.86
N ASN A 217 0.14 -26.83 -8.50
CA ASN A 217 -0.34 -28.16 -8.16
C ASN A 217 0.27 -28.68 -6.86
N VAL A 218 -0.10 -29.91 -6.49
CA VAL A 218 0.41 -30.60 -5.30
C VAL A 218 1.93 -30.82 -5.29
N PHE A 219 2.60 -30.73 -6.43
CA PHE A 219 4.07 -30.82 -6.53
C PHE A 219 4.74 -29.44 -6.58
N GLY A 220 3.97 -28.35 -6.48
CA GLY A 220 4.47 -26.98 -6.58
C GLY A 220 4.75 -26.52 -8.01
N GLU A 221 4.29 -27.27 -9.01
CA GLU A 221 4.47 -26.95 -10.43
C GLU A 221 3.36 -26.02 -10.92
N VAL A 222 3.70 -25.17 -11.89
CA VAL A 222 2.76 -24.28 -12.60
C VAL A 222 1.65 -25.12 -13.24
N VAL A 223 0.42 -24.62 -13.22
CA VAL A 223 -0.75 -25.28 -13.82
C VAL A 223 -1.20 -24.48 -15.06
N PRO A 224 -0.83 -24.91 -16.27
CA PRO A 224 -1.23 -24.18 -17.47
C PRO A 224 -2.75 -24.06 -17.61
N PRO A 225 -3.27 -22.92 -18.07
CA PRO A 225 -4.69 -22.77 -18.34
C PRO A 225 -5.13 -23.70 -19.47
N THR A 226 -6.36 -24.22 -19.37
CA THR A 226 -7.01 -25.01 -20.42
C THR A 226 -7.77 -24.14 -21.41
N THR A 227 -8.34 -23.05 -20.92
CA THR A 227 -9.07 -22.03 -21.70
C THR A 227 -8.73 -20.68 -21.12
N ILE A 228 -8.72 -19.65 -21.97
CA ILE A 228 -8.47 -18.27 -21.57
C ILE A 228 -9.53 -17.41 -22.25
N SER A 229 -10.22 -16.57 -21.49
CA SER A 229 -11.26 -15.68 -22.02
C SER A 229 -10.66 -14.64 -22.98
N ASN A 230 -11.51 -13.99 -23.78
CA ASN A 230 -11.12 -12.84 -24.62
C ASN A 230 -9.88 -13.10 -25.50
N ASN A 231 -9.72 -14.32 -26.01
CA ASN A 231 -8.57 -14.76 -26.81
C ASN A 231 -7.21 -14.50 -26.15
N GLY A 232 -7.15 -14.54 -24.81
CA GLY A 232 -5.89 -14.42 -24.09
C GLY A 232 -4.92 -15.55 -24.42
N THR A 233 -3.64 -15.30 -24.19
CA THR A 233 -2.54 -16.24 -24.47
C THR A 233 -1.74 -16.52 -23.22
N PHE A 234 -1.17 -17.73 -23.12
CA PHE A 234 -0.31 -18.12 -22.01
C PHE A 234 1.13 -18.32 -22.50
N ALA A 235 2.04 -17.58 -21.89
CA ALA A 235 3.47 -17.74 -22.04
C ALA A 235 4.06 -17.79 -20.63
N SER A 236 4.27 -19.01 -20.13
CA SER A 236 4.64 -19.26 -18.73
C SER A 236 5.74 -18.31 -18.23
N PRO A 237 5.55 -17.66 -17.07
CA PRO A 237 4.44 -17.84 -16.13
C PRO A 237 3.25 -16.89 -16.35
N ASN A 238 3.19 -16.14 -17.44
CA ASN A 238 2.23 -15.04 -17.60
C ASN A 238 1.06 -15.40 -18.52
N ILE A 239 -0.10 -14.82 -18.21
CA ILE A 239 -1.27 -14.78 -19.08
C ILE A 239 -1.42 -13.35 -19.59
N THR A 240 -1.62 -13.20 -20.90
CA THR A 240 -1.74 -11.90 -21.57
C THR A 240 -3.06 -11.79 -22.31
N TRP A 241 -3.75 -10.68 -22.11
CA TRP A 241 -4.94 -10.30 -22.86
C TRP A 241 -4.67 -9.02 -23.65
N ASN A 242 -4.99 -9.06 -24.95
CA ASN A 242 -5.04 -7.87 -25.80
C ASN A 242 -6.51 -7.46 -25.93
N LEU A 243 -6.91 -6.43 -25.19
CA LEU A 243 -8.29 -6.01 -25.02
C LEU A 243 -8.58 -4.78 -25.90
N ASP A 244 -9.33 -4.97 -26.99
CA ASP A 244 -9.72 -3.89 -27.92
C ASP A 244 -10.61 -2.81 -27.28
N SER A 245 -11.31 -3.16 -26.20
CA SER A 245 -12.16 -2.26 -25.42
C SER A 245 -12.23 -2.74 -23.97
N TYR A 246 -12.73 -1.88 -23.08
CA TYR A 246 -12.93 -2.21 -21.67
C TYR A 246 -13.90 -3.41 -21.53
N THR A 247 -13.48 -4.37 -20.71
CA THR A 247 -14.31 -5.44 -20.16
C THR A 247 -14.14 -5.43 -18.64
N GLY A 248 -15.21 -5.67 -17.90
CA GLY A 248 -15.18 -5.65 -16.43
C GLY A 248 -14.45 -6.84 -15.80
N GLU A 249 -14.17 -7.88 -16.58
CA GLU A 249 -13.48 -9.09 -16.12
C GLU A 249 -12.83 -9.83 -17.31
N VAL A 250 -11.72 -10.51 -17.00
CA VAL A 250 -11.18 -11.61 -17.80
C VAL A 250 -10.97 -12.83 -16.90
N SER A 251 -10.89 -14.03 -17.49
CA SER A 251 -10.75 -15.26 -16.73
C SER A 251 -10.00 -16.35 -17.50
N TYR A 252 -9.61 -17.39 -16.78
CA TYR A 252 -9.07 -18.62 -17.37
C TYR A 252 -9.50 -19.83 -16.56
N ASP A 253 -9.79 -20.94 -17.24
CA ASP A 253 -10.03 -22.22 -16.58
C ASP A 253 -8.75 -23.04 -16.56
N PHE A 254 -8.66 -23.95 -15.60
CA PHE A 254 -7.60 -24.94 -15.51
C PHE A 254 -8.18 -26.31 -15.21
N ASN A 255 -7.53 -27.35 -15.73
CA ASN A 255 -7.85 -28.74 -15.42
C ASN A 255 -6.59 -29.57 -15.55
N GLN A 256 -6.06 -29.99 -14.40
CA GLN A 256 -4.89 -30.85 -14.32
C GLN A 256 -5.22 -32.10 -13.52
N THR A 257 -4.81 -33.26 -14.04
CA THR A 257 -4.84 -34.52 -13.29
C THR A 257 -3.42 -34.94 -12.95
N VAL A 258 -3.16 -35.13 -11.66
CA VAL A 258 -1.87 -35.57 -11.13
C VAL A 258 -2.04 -36.93 -10.43
N THR A 259 -1.01 -37.76 -10.44
CA THR A 259 -1.03 -39.06 -9.77
C THR A 259 -0.25 -38.95 -8.45
N LEU A 260 -0.93 -39.14 -7.32
CA LEU A 260 -0.30 -39.15 -5.99
C LEU A 260 0.30 -40.53 -5.69
N GLY A 261 1.35 -40.93 -6.41
CA GLY A 261 1.98 -42.24 -6.23
C GLY A 261 0.97 -43.39 -6.37
N ALA A 262 0.98 -44.34 -5.42
CA ALA A 262 0.03 -45.47 -5.42
C ALA A 262 -1.42 -45.10 -5.05
N LYS A 263 -1.68 -43.85 -4.66
CA LYS A 263 -2.94 -43.40 -4.06
C LYS A 263 -3.98 -42.94 -5.09
N GLY A 264 -3.68 -43.10 -6.38
CA GLY A 264 -4.60 -42.78 -7.46
C GLY A 264 -4.45 -41.36 -8.00
N LYS A 265 -5.45 -40.97 -8.80
CA LYS A 265 -5.47 -39.72 -9.55
C LYS A 265 -6.21 -38.65 -8.76
N VAL A 266 -5.62 -37.46 -8.70
CA VAL A 266 -6.23 -36.24 -8.16
C VAL A 266 -6.45 -35.29 -9.31
N THR A 267 -7.67 -34.77 -9.41
CA THR A 267 -8.02 -33.76 -10.41
C THR A 267 -8.11 -32.41 -9.72
N PHE A 268 -7.27 -31.47 -10.14
CA PHE A 268 -7.26 -30.08 -9.72
C PHE A 268 -7.83 -29.24 -10.85
N THR A 269 -9.04 -28.70 -10.64
CA THR A 269 -9.76 -27.93 -11.66
C THR A 269 -10.38 -26.70 -11.05
N GLY A 270 -10.66 -25.71 -11.89
CA GLY A 270 -11.36 -24.51 -11.48
C GLY A 270 -11.26 -23.39 -12.49
N THR A 271 -11.70 -22.22 -12.04
CA THR A 271 -11.66 -20.98 -12.80
C THR A 271 -10.97 -19.90 -11.96
N VAL A 272 -10.12 -19.11 -12.60
CA VAL A 272 -9.54 -17.89 -12.03
C VAL A 272 -10.16 -16.69 -12.74
N ALA A 273 -10.85 -15.85 -11.98
CA ALA A 273 -11.41 -14.59 -12.43
C ALA A 273 -10.51 -13.42 -12.01
N GLN A 274 -10.18 -12.56 -12.97
CA GLN A 274 -9.44 -11.31 -12.79
C GLN A 274 -10.39 -10.14 -13.09
N PRO A 275 -11.01 -9.55 -12.05
CA PRO A 275 -11.80 -8.33 -12.22
C PRO A 275 -10.93 -7.19 -12.74
N ILE A 276 -11.51 -6.35 -13.59
CA ILE A 276 -10.86 -5.20 -14.20
C ILE A 276 -11.65 -3.95 -13.85
N THR A 277 -10.95 -2.92 -13.37
CA THR A 277 -11.52 -1.61 -13.09
C THR A 277 -11.26 -0.69 -14.26
N GLU A 278 -12.32 -0.06 -14.78
CA GLU A 278 -12.23 0.95 -15.83
C GLU A 278 -11.27 2.08 -15.41
N ALA A 279 -10.33 2.41 -16.28
CA ALA A 279 -9.26 3.35 -16.00
C ALA A 279 -8.87 4.11 -17.28
N TYR A 280 -8.42 5.35 -17.08
CA TYR A 280 -8.02 6.26 -18.16
C TYR A 280 -6.66 6.89 -17.85
N VAL A 281 -6.02 7.42 -18.89
CA VAL A 281 -4.69 8.01 -18.80
C VAL A 281 -4.82 9.46 -18.35
N THR A 282 -4.11 9.81 -17.27
CA THR A 282 -3.81 11.20 -16.91
C THR A 282 -2.44 11.55 -17.44
N THR A 283 -2.35 12.58 -18.29
CA THR A 283 -1.08 13.11 -18.79
C THR A 283 -0.74 14.40 -18.06
N PHE A 284 0.41 14.45 -17.40
CA PHE A 284 0.94 15.67 -16.79
C PHE A 284 1.97 16.31 -17.74
N ASP A 285 1.67 17.49 -18.25
CA ASP A 285 2.53 18.25 -19.18
C ASP A 285 3.24 19.40 -18.46
N ILE A 286 4.57 19.38 -18.51
CA ILE A 286 5.45 20.46 -18.04
C ILE A 286 6.19 21.05 -19.26
N ASN A 287 5.58 22.06 -19.88
CA ASN A 287 6.13 22.76 -21.06
C ASN A 287 6.52 21.80 -22.22
N GLY A 288 5.71 20.77 -22.47
CA GLY A 288 5.89 19.77 -23.53
C GLY A 288 6.61 18.49 -23.09
N ALA A 289 7.21 18.45 -21.90
CA ALA A 289 7.68 17.21 -21.30
C ALA A 289 6.53 16.56 -20.53
N THR A 290 6.18 15.32 -20.88
CA THR A 290 5.01 14.64 -20.31
C THR A 290 5.37 13.42 -19.45
N THR A 291 4.57 13.19 -18.42
CA THR A 291 4.50 11.92 -17.69
C THR A 291 3.06 11.45 -17.65
N THR A 292 2.84 10.14 -17.60
CA THR A 292 1.49 9.56 -17.57
C THR A 292 1.27 8.64 -16.38
N GLU A 293 0.02 8.53 -15.96
CA GLU A 293 -0.44 7.48 -15.05
C GLU A 293 -1.83 6.99 -15.45
N ASN A 294 -2.16 5.74 -15.09
CA ASN A 294 -3.50 5.20 -15.25
C ASN A 294 -4.26 5.33 -13.93
N THR A 295 -5.45 5.91 -13.97
CA THR A 295 -6.27 6.14 -12.78
C THR A 295 -7.66 5.56 -12.99
N ALA A 296 -8.19 4.87 -11.97
CA ALA A 296 -9.54 4.31 -12.01
C ALA A 296 -10.58 5.43 -12.15
N VAL A 297 -11.59 5.22 -13.00
CA VAL A 297 -12.70 6.18 -13.15
C VAL A 297 -13.36 6.48 -11.80
N ASN A 298 -13.78 7.74 -11.59
CA ASN A 298 -14.41 8.22 -10.36
C ASN A 298 -13.53 8.15 -9.08
N THR A 299 -12.21 8.01 -9.22
CA THR A 299 -11.24 8.10 -8.11
C THR A 299 -10.42 9.38 -8.18
N LEU A 300 -9.79 9.79 -7.07
CA LEU A 300 -8.90 10.95 -7.05
C LEU A 300 -7.57 10.60 -7.71
N ILE A 301 -7.03 11.55 -8.46
CA ILE A 301 -5.69 11.48 -9.07
C ILE A 301 -4.66 11.82 -8.00
N THR A 302 -3.48 11.18 -8.02
CA THR A 302 -2.41 11.53 -7.08
C THR A 302 -1.71 12.79 -7.58
N GLU A 303 -1.64 13.84 -6.75
CA GLU A 303 -0.92 15.06 -7.14
C GLU A 303 0.57 14.75 -7.35
N PRO A 304 1.14 15.05 -8.54
CA PRO A 304 2.56 14.84 -8.80
C PRO A 304 3.37 15.91 -8.05
N VAL A 305 4.67 15.64 -7.88
CA VAL A 305 5.59 16.60 -7.27
C VAL A 305 5.54 17.93 -8.04
N ALA A 306 5.35 19.03 -7.31
CA ALA A 306 5.27 20.36 -7.89
C ALA A 306 6.54 20.68 -8.71
N PRO A 307 6.41 20.98 -10.02
CA PRO A 307 7.56 21.24 -10.86
C PRO A 307 8.18 22.61 -10.55
N THR A 308 9.49 22.72 -10.75
CA THR A 308 10.23 23.97 -10.55
C THR A 308 10.72 24.55 -11.87
N LYS A 309 10.67 25.88 -12.01
CA LYS A 309 11.17 26.60 -13.17
C LYS A 309 11.87 27.89 -12.73
N THR A 310 13.17 28.03 -13.03
CA THR A 310 13.98 29.18 -12.63
C THR A 310 13.36 30.50 -13.06
N GLY A 311 13.18 31.43 -12.10
CA GLY A 311 12.57 32.74 -12.35
C GLY A 311 11.05 32.74 -12.43
N TYR A 312 10.38 31.61 -12.13
CA TYR A 312 8.93 31.49 -12.10
C TYR A 312 8.43 30.82 -10.81
N THR A 313 7.17 31.04 -10.46
CA THR A 313 6.44 30.37 -9.38
C THR A 313 5.38 29.45 -9.99
N PHE A 314 5.38 28.17 -9.60
CA PHE A 314 4.35 27.20 -9.99
C PHE A 314 3.00 27.57 -9.37
N THR A 315 1.93 27.62 -10.19
CA THR A 315 0.59 28.04 -9.75
C THR A 315 -0.39 26.88 -9.61
N GLY A 316 -0.09 25.73 -10.18
CA GLY A 316 -0.92 24.53 -10.14
C GLY A 316 -1.00 23.81 -11.48
N TRP A 317 -1.78 22.75 -11.48
CA TRP A 317 -2.15 21.96 -12.66
C TRP A 317 -3.51 22.42 -13.19
N TYR A 318 -3.63 22.53 -14.51
CA TYR A 318 -4.83 23.06 -15.17
C TYR A 318 -5.25 22.18 -16.35
N ASP A 319 -6.53 22.16 -16.67
CA ASP A 319 -7.10 21.41 -17.81
C ASP A 319 -6.75 21.99 -19.20
N ALA A 320 -6.07 23.13 -19.25
CA ALA A 320 -5.63 23.78 -20.47
C ALA A 320 -4.19 24.31 -20.34
N LYS A 321 -3.48 24.35 -21.48
CA LYS A 321 -2.09 24.82 -21.55
C LYS A 321 -1.89 26.26 -21.07
N THR A 322 -2.89 27.12 -21.27
CA THR A 322 -2.91 28.50 -20.80
C THR A 322 -4.31 28.83 -20.27
N GLY A 323 -4.41 29.32 -19.03
CA GLY A 323 -5.71 29.56 -18.40
C GLY A 323 -6.38 28.25 -17.97
N GLY A 324 -7.66 28.06 -18.31
CA GLY A 324 -8.40 26.84 -17.94
C GLY A 324 -8.80 26.81 -16.46
N ASN A 325 -9.38 25.68 -16.06
CA ASN A 325 -9.74 25.42 -14.68
C ASN A 325 -8.56 24.77 -13.96
N LYS A 326 -8.29 25.23 -12.75
CA LYS A 326 -7.29 24.61 -11.89
C LYS A 326 -7.85 23.28 -11.40
N TRP A 327 -7.10 22.21 -11.61
CA TRP A 327 -7.44 20.88 -11.10
C TRP A 327 -7.25 20.84 -9.59
N ASP A 328 -8.26 20.38 -8.87
CA ASP A 328 -8.23 20.16 -7.43
C ASP A 328 -8.10 18.66 -7.12
N PHE A 329 -6.88 18.22 -6.80
CA PHE A 329 -6.59 16.82 -6.48
C PHE A 329 -7.32 16.29 -5.22
N ALA A 330 -7.95 17.16 -4.41
CA ALA A 330 -8.74 16.75 -3.26
C ALA A 330 -10.22 16.48 -3.62
N THR A 331 -10.73 17.03 -4.73
CA THR A 331 -12.16 16.94 -5.08
C THR A 331 -12.43 16.41 -6.47
N ASP A 332 -11.59 16.75 -7.43
CA ASP A 332 -11.76 16.37 -8.82
C ASP A 332 -11.38 14.91 -9.01
N LYS A 333 -12.30 14.19 -9.66
CA LYS A 333 -12.19 12.74 -9.88
C LYS A 333 -11.89 12.47 -11.34
N MET A 334 -11.21 11.36 -11.57
CA MET A 334 -10.89 10.89 -12.91
C MET A 334 -12.18 10.70 -13.73
N PRO A 335 -12.36 11.44 -14.85
CA PRO A 335 -13.50 11.27 -15.73
C PRO A 335 -13.38 9.98 -16.55
N ALA A 336 -14.43 9.65 -17.30
CA ALA A 336 -14.46 8.49 -18.20
C ALA A 336 -13.79 8.80 -19.57
N GLU A 337 -12.64 9.48 -19.54
CA GLU A 337 -11.83 9.81 -20.71
C GLU A 337 -10.40 10.17 -20.29
N ASP A 338 -9.47 10.07 -21.24
CA ASP A 338 -8.09 10.51 -21.02
C ASP A 338 -8.05 12.04 -20.86
N ILE A 339 -7.27 12.52 -19.88
CA ILE A 339 -7.11 13.95 -19.64
C ILE A 339 -5.65 14.37 -19.71
N THR A 340 -5.42 15.65 -19.98
CA THR A 340 -4.10 16.27 -19.85
C THR A 340 -4.17 17.44 -18.88
N LEU A 341 -3.30 17.42 -17.88
CA LEU A 341 -3.12 18.48 -16.91
C LEU A 341 -1.80 19.20 -17.18
N TYR A 342 -1.88 20.52 -17.34
CA TYR A 342 -0.75 21.38 -17.70
C TYR A 342 -0.24 22.13 -16.47
N ALA A 343 1.07 22.05 -16.24
CA ALA A 343 1.74 22.84 -15.21
C ALA A 343 1.79 24.32 -15.64
N GLN A 344 1.18 25.21 -14.86
CA GLN A 344 1.25 26.65 -15.11
C GLN A 344 2.14 27.37 -14.12
N PHE A 345 2.72 28.48 -14.60
CA PHE A 345 3.74 29.24 -13.88
C PHE A 345 3.50 30.75 -14.03
N THR A 346 3.70 31.51 -12.95
CA THR A 346 3.74 32.97 -12.98
C THR A 346 5.18 33.45 -12.97
N ILE A 347 5.52 34.41 -13.83
CA ILE A 347 6.88 34.99 -13.88
C ILE A 347 7.17 35.78 -12.60
N ASN A 348 8.32 35.53 -11.98
CA ASN A 348 8.72 36.23 -10.77
C ASN A 348 9.22 37.64 -11.12
N SER A 349 9.20 38.53 -10.12
CA SER A 349 9.85 39.83 -10.21
C SER A 349 10.84 39.99 -9.08
N TYR A 350 11.97 40.60 -9.38
CA TYR A 350 13.10 40.77 -8.48
C TYR A 350 13.42 42.26 -8.35
N ASN A 351 14.12 42.62 -7.28
CA ASN A 351 14.51 43.99 -7.01
C ASN A 351 15.92 44.26 -7.55
N ALA A 352 16.04 45.28 -8.39
CA ALA A 352 17.30 45.91 -8.73
C ALA A 352 17.48 47.15 -7.87
N THR A 353 18.54 47.18 -7.05
CA THR A 353 18.82 48.29 -6.14
C THR A 353 19.96 49.13 -6.66
N PHE A 354 19.75 50.43 -6.82
CA PHE A 354 20.76 51.38 -7.25
C PHE A 354 21.31 52.12 -6.03
N ASP A 355 22.60 51.95 -5.74
CA ASP A 355 23.30 52.52 -4.59
C ASP A 355 24.22 53.67 -5.03
N ILE A 356 24.02 54.84 -4.44
CA ILE A 356 24.85 56.03 -4.60
C ILE A 356 25.41 56.37 -3.22
N ASP A 357 26.65 55.95 -2.94
CA ASP A 357 27.36 56.20 -1.68
C ASP A 357 26.54 55.86 -0.42
N GLY A 358 25.77 54.76 -0.46
CA GLY A 358 24.92 54.28 0.63
C GLY A 358 23.47 54.78 0.59
N THR A 359 23.13 55.72 -0.31
CA THR A 359 21.74 56.12 -0.58
C THR A 359 21.17 55.24 -1.69
N THR A 360 20.08 54.51 -1.42
CA THR A 360 19.56 53.51 -2.34
C THR A 360 18.19 53.85 -2.92
N THR A 361 17.95 53.43 -4.16
CA THR A 361 16.63 53.36 -4.79
C THR A 361 16.42 51.96 -5.37
N THR A 362 15.16 51.53 -5.54
CA THR A 362 14.86 50.17 -6.00
C THR A 362 13.86 50.19 -7.15
N GLN A 363 14.12 49.35 -8.16
CA GLN A 363 13.21 49.03 -9.23
C GLN A 363 12.82 47.54 -9.13
N LYS A 364 11.51 47.26 -9.15
CA LYS A 364 11.02 45.88 -9.25
C LYS A 364 10.83 45.52 -10.73
N VAL A 365 11.51 44.47 -11.19
CA VAL A 365 11.58 44.09 -12.61
C VAL A 365 11.26 42.60 -12.74
N ALA A 366 10.45 42.25 -13.74
CA ALA A 366 10.17 40.84 -14.04
C ALA A 366 11.46 40.11 -14.46
N TYR A 367 11.57 38.84 -14.13
CA TYR A 367 12.66 37.99 -14.59
C TYR A 367 12.86 38.11 -16.11
N GLN A 368 14.11 38.18 -16.57
CA GLN A 368 14.49 38.33 -17.97
C GLN A 368 14.06 39.64 -18.66
N ALA A 369 13.36 40.55 -17.98
CA ALA A 369 13.06 41.89 -18.52
C ALA A 369 14.27 42.83 -18.32
N LEU A 370 14.34 43.88 -19.15
CA LEU A 370 15.35 44.92 -19.05
C LEU A 370 15.03 45.88 -17.88
N LEU A 371 16.08 46.42 -17.26
CA LEU A 371 15.97 47.47 -16.25
C LEU A 371 15.77 48.83 -16.92
N ASN A 372 15.14 49.75 -16.20
CA ASN A 372 15.07 51.15 -16.64
C ASN A 372 16.29 51.87 -16.08
N GLU A 373 17.09 52.48 -16.96
CA GLU A 373 18.27 53.22 -16.52
C GLU A 373 17.86 54.44 -15.67
N PRO A 374 18.34 54.56 -14.42
CA PRO A 374 18.04 55.71 -13.60
C PRO A 374 18.80 56.94 -14.08
N THR A 375 18.30 58.14 -13.75
CA THR A 375 19.00 59.38 -14.07
C THR A 375 20.42 59.36 -13.51
N ALA A 376 21.40 59.73 -14.35
CA ALA A 376 22.81 59.74 -13.96
C ALA A 376 23.03 60.60 -12.70
N PRO A 377 23.58 60.03 -11.62
CA PRO A 377 23.79 60.78 -10.38
C PRO A 377 24.91 61.81 -10.55
N THR A 378 24.81 62.91 -9.79
CA THR A 378 25.82 63.98 -9.78
C THR A 378 26.56 64.01 -8.45
N LYS A 379 27.89 64.19 -8.50
CA LYS A 379 28.76 64.28 -7.32
C LYS A 379 29.80 65.37 -7.56
N ALA A 380 29.81 66.41 -6.73
CA ALA A 380 30.68 67.57 -6.91
C ALA A 380 32.16 67.18 -6.93
N GLY A 381 32.89 67.62 -7.96
CA GLY A 381 34.31 67.27 -8.15
C GLY A 381 34.57 65.89 -8.76
N TYR A 382 33.53 65.19 -9.25
CA TYR A 382 33.64 63.86 -9.86
C TYR A 382 32.80 63.73 -11.16
N THR A 383 33.22 62.82 -12.05
CA THR A 383 32.52 62.42 -13.28
C THR A 383 31.94 61.01 -13.13
N PHE A 384 30.65 60.81 -13.42
CA PHE A 384 29.98 59.51 -13.36
C PHE A 384 30.44 58.57 -14.47
N LYS A 385 30.85 57.33 -14.13
CA LYS A 385 31.34 56.32 -15.08
C LYS A 385 30.25 55.34 -15.55
N GLY A 386 29.25 55.12 -14.71
CA GLY A 386 28.20 54.12 -14.91
C GLY A 386 27.82 53.37 -13.64
N TRP A 387 26.92 52.43 -13.81
CA TRP A 387 26.44 51.50 -12.78
C TRP A 387 27.20 50.18 -12.85
N TYR A 388 27.67 49.66 -11.73
CA TYR A 388 28.52 48.46 -11.66
C TYR A 388 27.98 47.46 -10.63
N ASP A 389 28.21 46.17 -10.83
CA ASP A 389 27.81 45.10 -9.89
C ASP A 389 28.59 45.08 -8.55
N ALA A 390 29.62 45.92 -8.42
CA ALA A 390 30.44 46.05 -7.22
C ALA A 390 30.70 47.52 -6.84
N LYS A 391 30.91 47.79 -5.55
CA LYS A 391 31.22 49.14 -5.02
C LYS A 391 32.49 49.75 -5.61
N THR A 392 33.48 48.92 -5.90
CA THR A 392 34.75 49.30 -6.52
C THR A 392 35.14 48.25 -7.55
N GLY A 393 35.43 48.66 -8.80
CA GLY A 393 35.71 47.73 -9.89
C GLY A 393 34.44 47.06 -10.42
N GLY A 394 34.47 45.75 -10.68
CA GLY A 394 33.30 45.01 -11.17
C GLY A 394 32.97 45.25 -12.64
N THR A 395 31.83 44.71 -13.06
CA THR A 395 31.33 44.79 -14.43
C THR A 395 30.33 45.92 -14.55
N LYS A 396 30.50 46.77 -15.57
CA LYS A 396 29.53 47.82 -15.89
C LYS A 396 28.23 47.17 -16.37
N TRP A 397 27.12 47.50 -15.74
CA TRP A 397 25.79 47.05 -16.19
C TRP A 397 25.44 47.72 -17.52
N ASP A 398 24.99 46.92 -18.48
CA ASP A 398 24.47 47.39 -19.76
C ASP A 398 22.94 47.39 -19.71
N PHE A 399 22.32 48.57 -19.72
CA PHE A 399 20.86 48.68 -19.68
C PHE A 399 20.19 48.29 -21.01
N ALA A 400 20.95 48.21 -22.12
CA ALA A 400 20.41 47.81 -23.41
C ALA A 400 20.29 46.28 -23.55
N THR A 401 21.17 45.52 -22.87
CA THR A 401 21.25 44.06 -23.01
C THR A 401 21.10 43.28 -21.70
N GLY A 402 21.38 43.92 -20.57
CA GLY A 402 21.34 43.35 -19.23
C GLY A 402 19.91 43.03 -18.79
N LYS A 403 19.62 41.73 -18.68
CA LYS A 403 18.33 41.21 -18.24
C LYS A 403 18.32 40.93 -16.75
N MET A 404 17.16 41.11 -16.12
CA MET A 404 16.99 40.82 -14.70
C MET A 404 17.23 39.33 -14.41
N PRO A 405 18.20 38.97 -13.54
CA PRO A 405 18.46 37.58 -13.18
C PRO A 405 17.38 37.04 -12.22
N ALA A 406 17.47 35.76 -11.87
CA ALA A 406 16.52 35.10 -10.97
C ALA A 406 16.79 35.40 -9.47
N GLU A 407 17.30 36.59 -9.18
CA GLU A 407 17.66 37.06 -7.84
C GLU A 407 17.66 38.59 -7.78
N ASN A 408 17.67 39.13 -6.56
CA ASN A 408 17.81 40.57 -6.38
C ASN A 408 19.26 40.99 -6.65
N ILE A 409 19.44 42.14 -7.32
CA ILE A 409 20.78 42.67 -7.61
C ILE A 409 20.96 44.05 -6.99
N ILE A 410 22.23 44.43 -6.80
CA ILE A 410 22.62 45.79 -6.40
C ILE A 410 23.61 46.31 -7.43
N LEU A 411 23.36 47.51 -7.93
CA LEU A 411 24.21 48.23 -8.85
C LEU A 411 24.69 49.53 -8.19
N TYR A 412 26.01 49.74 -8.21
CA TYR A 412 26.68 50.86 -7.54
C TYR A 412 27.10 51.92 -8.54
N ALA A 413 26.80 53.18 -8.23
CA ALA A 413 27.30 54.32 -8.99
C ALA A 413 28.80 54.48 -8.78
N GLN A 414 29.59 54.41 -9.85
CA GLN A 414 31.04 54.67 -9.77
C GLN A 414 31.41 55.99 -10.44
N PHE A 415 32.41 56.67 -9.86
CA PHE A 415 32.84 58.00 -10.26
C PHE A 415 34.36 58.10 -10.40
N THR A 416 34.84 58.94 -11.33
CA THR A 416 36.24 59.35 -11.43
C THR A 416 36.39 60.76 -10.86
N LYS A 417 37.40 61.02 -10.02
CA LYS A 417 37.69 62.37 -9.53
C LYS A 417 38.10 63.28 -10.70
N ASN A 418 37.57 64.48 -10.77
CA ASN A 418 37.96 65.45 -11.79
C ASN A 418 39.35 66.00 -11.45
N ASP A 419 40.20 66.19 -12.46
CA ASP A 419 41.50 66.81 -12.27
C ASP A 419 41.33 68.25 -11.78
N ASP A 420 42.06 68.60 -10.73
CA ASP A 420 42.11 69.97 -10.23
C ASP A 420 42.75 70.85 -11.33
N PRO A 421 42.12 71.95 -11.78
CA PRO A 421 42.72 72.84 -12.77
C PRO A 421 44.02 73.51 -12.29
N ASN A 422 44.48 73.24 -11.06
CA ASN A 422 45.64 73.88 -10.47
C ASN A 422 46.67 72.89 -9.89
N THR A 423 47.34 72.13 -10.75
CA THR A 423 48.71 71.66 -10.46
C THR A 423 49.64 72.07 -11.60
N ASN A 424 50.33 73.18 -11.39
CA ASN A 424 51.44 73.66 -12.21
C ASN A 424 52.65 72.71 -12.07
N PRO A 425 53.35 72.31 -13.15
CA PRO A 425 54.45 71.35 -13.10
C PRO A 425 55.78 72.04 -12.86
N THR A 426 56.59 71.55 -11.92
CA THR A 426 58.02 71.87 -11.85
C THR A 426 58.82 70.65 -11.39
N GLY A 427 59.78 70.20 -12.20
CA GLY A 427 60.79 69.23 -11.76
C GLY A 427 61.29 68.31 -12.85
N ASN A 428 62.08 68.86 -13.77
CA ASN A 428 62.97 68.16 -14.69
C ASN A 428 63.95 67.22 -13.94
N ASP A 429 64.09 65.96 -14.38
CA ASP A 429 65.42 65.44 -14.74
C ASP A 429 65.35 64.24 -15.70
N ASN A 430 66.33 64.21 -16.59
CA ASN A 430 66.59 63.29 -17.69
C ASN A 430 67.02 61.89 -17.22
N GLY A 431 66.77 60.87 -18.05
CA GLY A 431 67.54 59.62 -17.96
C GLY A 431 67.03 58.39 -18.72
N THR A 432 67.27 58.35 -20.03
CA THR A 432 67.71 57.17 -20.83
C THR A 432 66.87 55.88 -20.90
N THR A 433 66.19 55.74 -22.05
CA THR A 433 66.20 54.64 -23.05
C THR A 433 66.34 53.14 -22.68
N ASN A 434 65.36 52.40 -23.23
CA ASN A 434 65.42 51.13 -24.00
C ASN A 434 65.17 49.76 -23.31
N PRO A 435 64.73 48.71 -24.05
CA PRO A 435 63.41 48.10 -23.88
C PRO A 435 63.48 46.56 -23.78
N ASN A 436 62.34 45.89 -23.98
CA ASN A 436 62.08 44.43 -24.02
C ASN A 436 61.88 43.71 -22.68
N SER A 437 60.66 43.19 -22.49
CA SER A 437 60.46 41.75 -22.62
C SER A 437 59.01 41.42 -22.98
N SER A 438 58.92 40.52 -23.95
CA SER A 438 57.75 39.92 -24.57
C SER A 438 57.05 38.87 -23.69
N GLY A 439 55.79 38.57 -24.07
CA GLY A 439 55.13 37.29 -23.89
C GLY A 439 54.57 37.02 -22.49
N ASP A 440 53.49 36.29 -22.29
CA ASP A 440 52.60 35.55 -23.18
C ASP A 440 51.39 35.12 -22.31
N ASN A 441 50.26 34.89 -22.98
CA ASN A 441 49.13 34.04 -22.59
C ASN A 441 48.54 34.12 -21.17
N THR A 442 47.23 34.40 -21.10
CA THR A 442 46.28 33.31 -20.81
C THR A 442 44.89 33.65 -21.33
N SER A 443 44.27 32.59 -21.81
CA SER A 443 43.07 32.44 -22.62
C SER A 443 41.75 32.81 -21.92
N LEU A 444 40.77 33.09 -22.78
CA LEU A 444 39.32 33.22 -22.53
C LEU A 444 38.73 32.15 -21.60
N PRO A 445 37.50 32.40 -21.12
CA PRO A 445 36.42 31.55 -21.60
C PRO A 445 35.25 32.36 -22.18
N THR A 446 34.81 31.92 -23.36
CA THR A 446 33.46 32.11 -23.89
C THR A 446 32.55 31.05 -23.29
N THR A 447 31.40 31.43 -22.71
CA THR A 447 30.28 30.52 -22.49
C THR A 447 29.17 30.90 -23.46
N GLY A 448 29.04 30.09 -24.51
CA GLY A 448 27.85 30.04 -25.35
C GLY A 448 26.81 29.13 -24.73
N ASP A 449 25.55 29.54 -24.90
CA ASP A 449 24.35 28.77 -24.62
C ASP A 449 24.36 27.41 -25.33
N GLU A 450 24.07 26.34 -24.59
CA GLU A 450 23.15 25.28 -25.00
C GLU A 450 22.56 24.62 -23.73
N ASN A 451 21.42 25.15 -23.25
CA ASN A 451 20.59 24.43 -22.28
C ASN A 451 19.74 23.41 -23.02
N THR A 452 20.34 22.25 -23.32
CA THR A 452 19.59 21.00 -23.50
C THR A 452 19.19 20.50 -22.11
N MET A 453 17.89 20.51 -21.83
CA MET A 453 17.33 19.90 -20.62
C MET A 453 17.54 18.38 -20.69
N ILE A 454 18.36 17.83 -19.79
CA ILE A 454 18.31 16.41 -19.42
C ILE A 454 17.48 16.32 -18.14
N PRO A 455 16.27 15.74 -18.16
CA PRO A 455 15.65 15.29 -16.93
C PRO A 455 16.29 13.96 -16.53
N ILE A 456 16.98 13.95 -15.38
CA ILE A 456 17.28 12.70 -14.66
C ILE A 456 15.96 12.23 -14.05
N PHE A 457 15.20 11.43 -14.78
CA PHE A 457 14.16 10.60 -14.19
C PHE A 457 14.81 9.35 -13.61
N ALA A 458 15.20 9.40 -12.33
CA ALA A 458 15.27 8.21 -11.51
C ALA A 458 13.84 7.91 -10.97
N GLY A 459 12.90 7.72 -11.90
CA GLY A 459 11.60 7.12 -11.62
C GLY A 459 11.76 5.63 -11.83
N ALA A 460 11.89 4.88 -10.74
CA ALA A 460 11.77 3.43 -10.80
C ALA A 460 10.43 3.09 -11.47
N VAL A 461 10.50 2.39 -12.60
CA VAL A 461 9.38 1.61 -13.12
C VAL A 461 9.07 0.54 -12.08
N LEU A 462 8.21 0.87 -11.12
CA LEU A 462 7.49 -0.12 -10.35
C LEU A 462 6.24 -0.45 -11.17
N ILE A 463 6.37 -1.48 -12.00
CA ILE A 463 5.22 -2.30 -12.39
C ILE A 463 4.61 -2.75 -11.06
N GLY A 464 3.40 -2.26 -10.78
CA GLY A 464 2.63 -2.66 -9.62
C GLY A 464 2.25 -4.13 -9.71
N ILE A 465 3.14 -5.00 -9.24
CA ILE A 465 2.74 -6.25 -8.61
C ILE A 465 2.67 -5.94 -7.12
N GLY A 466 1.45 -5.83 -6.59
CA GLY A 466 1.22 -5.71 -5.16
C GLY A 466 1.70 -6.96 -4.43
N LEU A 467 2.95 -6.94 -3.97
CA LEU A 467 3.50 -7.92 -3.02
C LEU A 467 3.65 -7.22 -1.67
N VAL A 468 2.63 -7.38 -0.82
CA VAL A 468 2.69 -7.01 0.60
C VAL A 468 3.68 -7.94 1.30
N ALA A 469 4.89 -7.46 1.55
CA ALA A 469 5.87 -8.16 2.37
C ALA A 469 6.02 -7.47 3.74
N PHE A 470 5.42 -8.05 4.78
CA PHE A 470 5.68 -7.67 6.17
C PHE A 470 7.13 -8.02 6.55
N ARG A 471 8.00 -7.00 6.69
CA ARG A 471 9.33 -7.19 7.28
C ARG A 471 9.29 -6.89 8.78
N LYS A 472 9.25 -7.97 9.56
CA LYS A 472 9.42 -8.01 11.02
C LYS A 472 10.82 -7.44 11.38
N LYS A 473 10.87 -6.31 12.09
CA LYS A 473 12.12 -5.80 12.70
C LYS A 473 12.65 -6.85 13.68
N ARG A 474 13.80 -7.46 13.37
CA ARG A 474 14.62 -8.16 14.36
C ARG A 474 15.30 -7.10 15.22
N GLN A 475 14.96 -7.06 16.51
CA GLN A 475 15.86 -6.49 17.51
C GLN A 475 17.01 -7.47 17.73
N THR A 476 18.24 -7.01 17.50
CA THR A 476 19.43 -7.66 18.05
C THR A 476 19.66 -7.17 19.47
N LYS A 477 19.91 -8.13 20.36
CA LYS A 477 20.34 -7.95 21.75
C LYS A 477 21.56 -7.07 21.88
#